data_AF-A0A096BIF0-F1
#
_entry.id   AF-A0A096BIF0-F1
#
_cell.length_a   1.000
_cell.length_b   1.000
_cell.length_c   1.000
_cell.angle_alpha   90.00
_cell.angle_beta   90.00
_cell.angle_gamma   90.00
#
_symmetry.space_group_name_H-M   'P 1'
#
loop_
_entity.id
_entity.type
_entity.pdbx_description
1 polymer ?
#
loop_
_entity_poly.entity_id
_entity_poly.type
_entity_poly.pdbx_seq_one_letter_code
_entity_poly.pdbx_strand_id
1 'polypeptide(L)'
;MTMTKEQYDILAAELEKRGYKKYHNGHANENYGWFKSPIPRKREWNNSPYQIEFCVWDYTDYKKSRKDDRFPDYGITVAILVSTDKIDRVDLDLSYENQSIDEIEMIAASFYEWCENNFNK
;
A
#
# COMPACT_ATOMS: atom_id res chain seq x y z
N MET A 1 15.84 -3.86 1.69
CA MET A 1 16.58 -3.09 2.71
C MET A 1 15.81 -3.13 4.03
N THR A 2 16.47 -3.12 5.18
CA THR A 2 15.81 -3.06 6.49
C THR A 2 15.39 -1.62 6.80
N MET A 3 14.09 -1.36 7.02
CA MET A 3 13.59 -0.01 7.35
C MET A 3 13.66 0.23 8.85
N THR A 4 14.36 1.27 9.27
CA THR A 4 14.43 1.70 10.67
C THR A 4 13.20 2.51 11.06
N LYS A 5 12.99 2.73 12.36
CA LYS A 5 11.94 3.63 12.84
C LYS A 5 12.02 5.05 12.25
N GLU A 6 13.21 5.65 12.20
CA GLU A 6 13.39 7.01 11.67
C GLU A 6 13.03 7.08 10.18
N GLN A 7 13.47 6.10 9.39
CA GLN A 7 13.11 6.01 7.97
C GLN A 7 11.60 5.85 7.77
N TYR A 8 10.97 5.00 8.59
CA TYR A 8 9.54 4.81 8.55
C TYR A 8 8.78 6.08 8.93
N ASP A 9 9.19 6.79 9.99
CA ASP A 9 8.53 8.02 10.42
C ASP A 9 8.61 9.12 9.33
N ILE A 10 9.71 9.19 8.57
CA ILE A 10 9.83 10.06 7.38
C ILE A 10 8.85 9.65 6.27
N LEU A 11 8.79 8.36 5.93
CA LEU A 11 7.85 7.85 4.93
C LEU A 11 6.40 8.14 5.32
N ALA A 12 6.04 7.86 6.57
CA ALA A 12 4.70 8.08 7.11
C ALA A 12 4.27 9.56 7.00
N ALA A 13 5.16 10.49 7.35
CA ALA A 13 4.89 11.91 7.24
C ALA A 13 4.67 12.35 5.78
N GLU A 14 5.46 11.83 4.84
CA GLU A 14 5.29 12.16 3.41
C GLU A 14 4.02 11.52 2.82
N LEU A 15 3.66 10.30 3.23
CA LEU A 15 2.40 9.66 2.86
C LEU A 15 1.20 10.49 3.36
N GLU A 16 1.20 10.88 4.63
CA GLU A 16 0.13 11.72 5.19
C GLU A 16 -0.01 13.05 4.44
N LYS A 17 1.11 13.73 4.19
CA LYS A 17 1.15 14.98 3.41
C LYS A 17 0.59 14.82 1.98
N ARG A 18 0.74 13.64 1.38
CA ARG A 18 0.22 13.30 0.04
C ARG A 18 -1.23 12.80 0.06
N GLY A 19 -1.88 12.83 1.22
CA GLY A 19 -3.29 12.49 1.40
C GLY A 19 -3.55 11.00 1.65
N TYR A 20 -2.53 10.20 1.94
CA TYR A 20 -2.72 8.83 2.40
C TYR A 20 -3.27 8.84 3.83
N LYS A 21 -4.16 7.89 4.12
CA LYS A 21 -4.79 7.74 5.44
C LYS A 21 -4.38 6.43 6.08
N LYS A 22 -4.03 6.48 7.36
CA LYS A 22 -3.64 5.30 8.14
C LYS A 22 -4.86 4.55 8.66
N TYR A 23 -4.87 3.22 8.52
CA TYR A 23 -5.89 2.33 9.07
C TYR A 23 -5.24 1.14 9.78
N HIS A 24 -5.77 0.76 10.96
CA HIS A 24 -5.16 -0.25 11.84
C HIS A 24 -5.28 -1.71 11.38
N ASN A 25 -6.04 -1.97 10.31
CA ASN A 25 -6.05 -3.24 9.59
C ASN A 25 -6.35 -2.86 8.14
N GLY A 26 -5.52 -3.32 7.21
CA GLY A 26 -5.64 -3.04 5.78
C GLY A 26 -6.03 -4.28 5.00
N HIS A 27 -5.36 -4.49 3.85
CA HIS A 27 -5.71 -5.56 2.91
C HIS A 27 -5.12 -6.93 3.27
N ALA A 28 -3.92 -6.98 3.83
CA ALA A 28 -3.23 -8.22 4.14
C ALA A 28 -3.18 -8.45 5.66
N ASN A 29 -2.27 -9.32 6.13
CA ASN A 29 -2.10 -9.59 7.56
C ASN A 29 -1.13 -8.62 8.24
N GLU A 30 -0.91 -7.44 7.65
CA GLU A 30 -0.02 -6.41 8.19
C GLU A 30 -0.58 -5.80 9.48
N ASN A 31 0.26 -5.05 10.20
CA ASN A 31 -0.15 -4.40 11.44
C ASN A 31 -1.02 -3.16 11.19
N TYR A 32 -0.83 -2.48 10.07
CA TYR A 32 -1.65 -1.37 9.59
C TYR A 32 -1.24 -0.98 8.15
N GLY A 33 -2.09 -0.24 7.45
CA GLY A 33 -1.82 0.25 6.09
C GLY A 33 -2.03 1.76 5.93
N TRP A 34 -1.33 2.35 4.96
CA TRP A 34 -1.57 3.72 4.49
C TRP A 34 -2.23 3.70 3.12
N PHE A 35 -3.43 4.26 3.02
CA PHE A 35 -4.28 4.12 1.84
C PHE A 35 -4.52 5.44 1.13
N LYS A 36 -4.49 5.40 -0.20
CA LYS A 36 -4.94 6.48 -1.08
C LYS A 36 -5.82 5.91 -2.19
N SER A 37 -6.87 6.65 -2.52
CA SER A 37 -7.77 6.36 -3.64
C SER A 37 -7.73 7.53 -4.62
N PRO A 38 -6.88 7.45 -5.66
CA PRO A 38 -6.68 8.60 -6.56
C PRO A 38 -7.93 8.98 -7.34
N ILE A 39 -8.78 7.99 -7.63
CA ILE A 39 -10.09 8.23 -8.26
C ILE A 39 -11.17 8.06 -7.19
N PRO A 40 -12.07 9.03 -7.00
CA PRO A 40 -13.18 8.84 -6.06
C PRO A 40 -14.09 7.71 -6.55
N ARG A 41 -14.65 6.95 -5.60
CA ARG A 41 -15.66 5.94 -5.93
C ARG A 41 -16.84 6.59 -6.69
N LYS A 42 -17.33 5.89 -7.72
CA LYS A 42 -18.63 6.23 -8.31
C LYS A 42 -19.73 5.85 -7.33
N ARG A 43 -20.87 6.55 -7.38
CA ARG A 43 -22.00 6.30 -6.47
C ARG A 43 -22.51 4.87 -6.52
N GLU A 44 -22.43 4.27 -7.71
CA GLU A 44 -22.89 2.90 -7.98
C GLU A 44 -21.85 1.83 -7.66
N TRP A 45 -20.64 2.22 -7.25
CA TRP A 45 -19.55 1.28 -6.93
C TRP A 45 -19.37 1.20 -5.42
N ASN A 46 -19.15 -0.02 -4.92
CA ASN A 46 -18.86 -0.24 -3.51
C ASN A 46 -17.53 0.40 -3.10
N ASN A 47 -16.54 0.40 -4.02
CA ASN A 47 -15.17 0.85 -3.79
C ASN A 47 -14.69 1.88 -4.83
N SER A 48 -13.55 2.50 -4.54
CA SER A 48 -12.77 3.27 -5.52
C SER A 48 -12.33 2.36 -6.67
N PRO A 49 -12.23 2.87 -7.92
CA PRO A 49 -11.72 2.09 -9.07
C PRO A 49 -10.37 1.43 -8.82
N TYR A 50 -9.50 2.13 -8.10
CA TYR A 50 -8.31 1.51 -7.53
C TYR A 50 -7.87 2.20 -6.24
N GLN A 51 -7.07 1.48 -5.45
CA GLN A 51 -6.47 1.96 -4.22
C GLN A 51 -5.00 1.58 -4.18
N ILE A 52 -4.20 2.46 -3.58
CA ILE A 52 -2.78 2.22 -3.29
C ILE A 52 -2.68 2.05 -1.78
N GLU A 53 -2.03 0.98 -1.36
CA GLU A 53 -1.76 0.70 0.04
C GLU A 53 -0.27 0.49 0.27
N PHE A 54 0.29 1.21 1.24
CA PHE A 54 1.57 0.85 1.85
C PHE A 54 1.28 0.01 3.09
N CYS A 55 1.35 -1.31 2.95
CA CYS A 55 1.14 -2.29 4.01
C CYS A 55 2.35 -2.29 4.94
N VAL A 56 2.13 -2.09 6.24
CA VAL A 56 3.20 -1.93 7.23
C VAL A 56 3.23 -3.08 8.22
N TRP A 57 4.36 -3.79 8.22
CA TRP A 57 4.70 -4.84 9.17
C TRP A 57 5.59 -4.25 10.25
N ASP A 58 5.05 -4.08 11.45
CA ASP A 58 5.77 -3.57 12.62
C ASP A 58 6.34 -4.75 13.42
N TYR A 59 7.65 -4.94 13.30
CA TYR A 59 8.36 -6.01 13.99
C TYR A 59 8.97 -5.55 15.32
N THR A 60 8.76 -4.30 15.74
CA THR A 60 9.45 -3.74 16.92
C THR A 60 9.16 -4.53 18.19
N ASP A 61 7.93 -4.99 18.38
CA ASP A 61 7.55 -5.83 19.52
C ASP A 61 8.07 -7.27 19.39
N TYR A 62 8.12 -7.80 18.17
CA TYR A 62 8.73 -9.10 17.90
C TYR A 62 10.22 -9.09 18.27
N LYS A 63 10.98 -8.07 17.83
CA LYS A 63 12.40 -7.88 18.16
C LYS A 63 12.62 -7.82 19.67
N LYS A 64 11.84 -7.00 20.38
CA LYS A 64 11.92 -6.87 21.84
C LYS A 64 11.67 -8.20 22.54
N SER A 65 10.64 -8.94 22.13
CA SER A 65 10.25 -10.21 22.77
C SER A 65 11.27 -11.33 22.53
N ARG A 66 11.88 -11.38 21.35
CA ARG A 66 12.83 -12.44 20.93
C ARG A 66 14.29 -12.08 21.19
N LYS A 67 14.60 -10.81 21.49
CA LYS A 67 15.97 -10.26 21.52
C LYS A 67 16.74 -10.59 20.24
N ASP A 68 16.05 -10.51 19.11
CA ASP A 68 16.57 -10.88 17.79
C ASP A 68 16.60 -9.64 16.89
N ASP A 69 17.79 -9.04 16.78
CA ASP A 69 18.02 -7.81 16.01
C ASP A 69 18.21 -8.06 14.51
N ARG A 70 18.10 -9.30 14.04
CA ARG A 70 18.21 -9.63 12.61
C ARG A 70 17.00 -9.16 11.79
N PHE A 71 15.87 -8.91 12.45
CA PHE A 71 14.68 -8.38 11.80
C PHE A 71 14.74 -6.84 11.66
N PRO A 72 14.23 -6.28 10.56
CA PRO A 72 14.02 -4.83 10.46
C PRO A 72 13.04 -4.35 11.53
N ASP A 73 13.01 -3.05 11.82
CA ASP A 73 11.95 -2.49 12.67
C ASP A 73 10.62 -2.51 11.91
N TYR A 74 10.66 -2.14 10.64
CA TYR A 74 9.50 -2.08 9.75
C TYR A 74 9.75 -2.82 8.43
N GLY A 75 8.74 -3.55 7.97
CA GLY A 75 8.64 -4.07 6.61
C GLY A 75 7.51 -3.37 5.87
N ILE A 76 7.71 -3.06 4.59
CA ILE A 76 6.70 -2.41 3.74
C ILE A 76 6.48 -3.23 2.48
N THR A 77 5.22 -3.49 2.17
CA THR A 77 4.76 -4.00 0.87
C THR A 77 3.82 -2.96 0.29
N VAL A 78 3.89 -2.73 -1.01
CA VAL A 78 2.94 -1.86 -1.71
C VAL A 78 1.94 -2.75 -2.43
N ALA A 79 0.66 -2.59 -2.10
CA ALA A 79 -0.42 -3.27 -2.78
C ALA A 79 -1.22 -2.27 -3.62
N ILE A 80 -1.49 -2.61 -4.87
CA ILE A 80 -2.34 -1.84 -5.78
C ILE A 80 -3.59 -2.67 -6.06
N LEU A 81 -4.73 -2.21 -5.58
CA LEU A 81 -5.99 -2.95 -5.58
C LEU A 81 -6.91 -2.33 -6.62
N VAL A 82 -7.25 -3.07 -7.67
CA VAL A 82 -8.14 -2.61 -8.75
C VAL A 82 -9.48 -3.34 -8.65
N SER A 83 -10.57 -2.57 -8.61
CA SER A 83 -11.93 -3.10 -8.58
C SER A 83 -12.85 -2.13 -9.32
N THR A 84 -13.42 -2.58 -10.43
CA THR A 84 -14.25 -1.77 -11.33
C THR A 84 -15.58 -2.47 -11.61
N ASP A 85 -16.46 -1.87 -12.40
CA ASP A 85 -17.68 -2.53 -12.87
C ASP A 85 -17.37 -3.80 -13.70
N LYS A 86 -16.26 -3.78 -14.43
CA LYS A 86 -15.76 -4.91 -15.22
C LYS A 86 -14.94 -5.90 -14.39
N ILE A 87 -14.32 -5.46 -13.30
CA ILE A 87 -13.31 -6.23 -12.56
C ILE A 87 -13.74 -6.37 -11.11
N ASP A 88 -14.04 -7.59 -10.65
CA ASP A 88 -14.40 -7.80 -9.24
C ASP A 88 -13.22 -7.40 -8.33
N ARG A 89 -12.03 -7.96 -8.57
CA ARG A 89 -10.78 -7.57 -7.91
C ARG A 89 -9.54 -8.12 -8.63
N VAL A 90 -8.53 -7.29 -8.82
CA VAL A 90 -7.17 -7.69 -9.19
C VAL A 90 -6.19 -6.92 -8.32
N ASP A 91 -5.24 -7.63 -7.72
CA ASP A 91 -4.22 -7.05 -6.85
C ASP A 91 -2.84 -7.18 -7.50
N LEU A 92 -2.01 -6.14 -7.36
CA LEU A 92 -0.57 -6.16 -7.67
C LEU A 92 0.21 -5.81 -6.41
N ASP A 93 1.01 -6.77 -5.94
CA ASP A 93 1.87 -6.60 -4.78
C ASP A 93 3.33 -6.39 -5.19
N LEU A 94 3.95 -5.39 -4.59
CA LEU A 94 5.34 -5.01 -4.84
C LEU A 94 6.11 -4.95 -3.52
N SER A 95 7.32 -5.48 -3.52
CA SER A 95 8.29 -5.19 -2.46
C SER A 95 8.65 -3.71 -2.48
N TYR A 96 8.59 -3.04 -1.33
CA TYR A 96 9.05 -1.68 -1.21
C TYR A 96 10.57 -1.65 -1.02
N GLU A 97 11.26 -1.09 -2.00
CA GLU A 97 12.71 -0.97 -2.09
C GLU A 97 13.17 0.49 -2.05
N ASN A 98 12.42 1.34 -1.34
CA ASN A 98 12.62 2.80 -1.28
C ASN A 98 12.39 3.52 -2.61
N GLN A 99 11.53 2.97 -3.48
CA GLN A 99 11.02 3.73 -4.62
C GLN A 99 10.32 4.99 -4.11
N SER A 100 10.36 6.06 -4.88
CA SER A 100 9.63 7.28 -4.54
C SER A 100 8.11 7.03 -4.59
N ILE A 101 7.36 7.79 -3.78
CA ILE A 101 5.89 7.70 -3.80
C ILE A 101 5.35 8.09 -5.19
N ASP A 102 6.02 8.99 -5.91
CA ASP A 102 5.65 9.35 -7.29
C ASP A 102 5.79 8.16 -8.25
N GLU A 103 6.87 7.38 -8.15
CA GLU A 103 7.04 6.15 -8.95
C GLU A 103 5.96 5.12 -8.63
N ILE A 104 5.64 4.92 -7.35
CA ILE A 104 4.57 4.02 -6.92
C ILE A 104 3.21 4.47 -7.48
N GLU A 105 2.90 5.76 -7.39
CA GLU A 105 1.65 6.31 -7.91
C GLU A 105 1.56 6.19 -9.44
N MET A 106 2.68 6.36 -10.15
CA MET A 106 2.77 6.14 -11.60
C MET A 106 2.55 4.66 -11.97
N ILE A 107 3.17 3.73 -11.25
CA ILE A 107 2.95 2.29 -11.45
C ILE A 107 1.49 1.93 -11.20
N ALA A 108 0.89 2.46 -10.13
CA ALA A 108 -0.51 2.20 -9.80
C ALA A 108 -1.48 2.70 -10.89
N ALA A 109 -1.27 3.92 -11.40
CA ALA A 109 -2.04 4.46 -12.51
C ALA A 109 -1.89 3.59 -13.78
N SER A 110 -0.65 3.21 -14.11
CA SER A 110 -0.36 2.38 -15.28
C SER A 110 -0.99 0.99 -15.17
N PHE A 111 -0.94 0.38 -13.98
CA PHE A 111 -1.55 -0.92 -13.73
C PHE A 111 -3.08 -0.86 -13.83
N TYR A 112 -3.69 0.19 -13.27
CA TYR A 112 -5.12 0.43 -13.41
C TYR A 112 -5.55 0.56 -14.88
N GLU A 113 -4.83 1.37 -15.67
CA GLU A 113 -5.10 1.52 -17.11
C GLU A 113 -4.94 0.21 -17.87
N TRP A 114 -3.91 -0.57 -17.54
CA TRP A 114 -3.72 -1.89 -18.13
C TRP A 114 -4.89 -2.82 -17.81
N CYS A 115 -5.34 -2.86 -16.55
CA CYS A 115 -6.49 -3.65 -16.14
C CYS A 115 -7.76 -3.28 -16.92
N GLU A 116 -8.07 -1.98 -17.03
CA GLU A 116 -9.27 -1.50 -17.76
C GLU A 116 -9.27 -1.85 -19.25
N ASN A 117 -8.08 -2.03 -19.85
CA ASN A 117 -7.92 -2.36 -21.26
C ASN A 117 -7.88 -3.88 -21.55
N ASN A 118 -7.58 -4.70 -20.54
CA ASN A 118 -7.33 -6.14 -20.74
C ASN A 118 -8.40 -7.04 -20.11
N PHE A 119 -9.20 -6.52 -19.19
CA PHE A 119 -10.33 -7.25 -18.61
C PHE A 119 -11.65 -6.75 -19.19
N ASN A 120 -12.41 -7.68 -19.77
CA ASN A 120 -13.79 -7.48 -20.19
C ASN A 120 -14.65 -8.55 -19.50
N LYS A 121 -15.74 -8.13 -18.87
CA LYS A 121 -16.78 -9.04 -18.37
C LYS A 121 -17.70 -9.48 -19.50
#